data_AF-A0A963XQP5-F1
#
_entry.id   AF-A0A963XQP5-F1
#
_cell.length_a   1.000
_cell.length_b   1.000
_cell.length_c   1.000
_cell.angle_alpha   90.00
_cell.angle_beta   90.00
_cell.angle_gamma   90.00
#
_symmetry.space_group_name_H-M   'P 1'
#
loop_
_entity.id
_entity.type
_entity.pdbx_description
1 polymer ?
#
loop_
_entity_poly.entity_id
_entity_poly.type
_entity_poly.pdbx_seq_one_letter_code
_entity_poly.pdbx_strand_id
1 'polypeptide(L)' 'MSIWEYANPKKFMQTSSWALPWVTGLAVLTLLVGLVWGFFFTPDDFRQGSTVKIIYVHVPSAMMAINAWA' A
#
# COMPACT_ATOMS: atom_id res chain seq x y z
N MET A 1 5.54 -9.85 29.27
CA MET A 1 5.97 -8.63 28.54
C MET A 1 4.76 -7.74 28.39
N SER A 2 4.85 -6.50 28.86
CA SER A 2 3.72 -5.57 28.83
C SER A 2 3.86 -4.60 27.65
N ILE A 3 2.75 -4.18 27.05
CA ILE A 3 2.75 -3.20 25.94
C ILE A 3 3.45 -1.89 26.34
N TRP A 4 3.44 -1.56 27.64
CA TRP A 4 4.10 -0.39 28.21
C TRP A 4 5.63 -0.38 28.06
N GLU A 5 6.27 -1.52 27.79
CA GLU A 5 7.72 -1.56 27.55
C GLU A 5 8.13 -0.85 26.25
N TYR A 6 7.23 -0.78 25.27
CA TYR A 6 7.43 -0.04 24.03
C TYR A 6 7.18 1.46 24.18
N ALA A 7 6.71 1.93 25.35
CA ALA A 7 6.72 3.35 25.67
C ALA A 7 8.16 3.91 25.75
N ASN A 8 9.17 3.04 25.95
CA ASN A 8 10.58 3.41 25.79
C ASN A 8 10.92 3.59 24.30
N PRO A 9 11.28 4.82 23.86
CA PRO A 9 11.55 5.11 22.45
C PRO A 9 12.64 4.23 21.84
N LYS A 10 13.65 3.85 22.63
CA LYS A 10 14.77 3.01 22.15
C LYS A 10 14.30 1.60 21.78
N LYS A 11 13.47 0.99 22.64
CA LYS A 11 12.91 -0.36 22.39
C LYS A 11 11.94 -0.35 21.21
N PHE A 12 11.11 0.70 21.11
CA PHE A 12 10.18 0.86 20.00
C PHE A 12 10.92 1.04 18.67
N MET A 13 11.85 1.99 18.58
CA MET A 13 12.59 2.26 17.34
C MET A 13 13.38 1.03 16.87
N GLN A 14 13.99 0.28 17.79
CA GLN A 14 14.70 -0.96 17.43
C GLN A 14 13.75 -2.00 16.81
N THR A 15 12.59 -2.21 17.43
CA THR A 15 11.59 -3.18 16.95
C THR A 15 10.96 -2.74 15.63
N SER A 16 10.56 -1.47 15.53
CA SER A 16 9.97 -0.89 14.33
C SER A 16 10.97 -0.87 13.17
N SER A 17 12.25 -0.57 13.40
CA SER A 17 13.27 -0.57 12.35
C SER A 17 13.49 -1.96 11.74
N TRP A 18 13.37 -3.01 12.54
CA TRP A 18 13.44 -4.39 12.07
C TRP A 18 12.17 -4.80 11.30
N ALA A 19 11.00 -4.36 11.76
CA ALA A 19 9.73 -4.66 11.11
C ALA A 19 9.52 -3.88 9.79
N LEU A 20 10.05 -2.66 9.71
CA LEU A 20 9.86 -1.74 8.59
C LEU A 20 10.14 -2.37 7.22
N PRO A 21 11.30 -3.00 6.93
CA PRO A 21 11.57 -3.57 5.61
C PRO A 21 10.56 -4.65 5.20
N TRP A 22 10.07 -5.45 6.15
CA TRP A 22 9.07 -6.48 5.88
C TRP A 22 7.70 -5.90 5.56
N VAL A 23 7.27 -4.90 6.35
CA VAL A 23 6.01 -4.19 6.12
C VAL A 23 6.05 -3.44 4.79
N THR A 24 7.17 -2.76 4.49
CA THR A 24 7.37 -2.10 3.20
C THR A 24 7.36 -3.11 2.05
N GLY A 25 8.03 -4.25 2.19
CA GLY A 25 8.01 -5.32 1.18
C GLY A 25 6.61 -5.86 0.90
N LEU A 26 5.82 -6.11 1.95
CA LEU A 26 4.43 -6.54 1.81
C LEU A 26 3.54 -5.46 1.18
N ALA A 27 3.73 -4.19 1.54
CA ALA A 27 3.01 -3.08 0.94
C ALA A 27 3.29 -2.96 -0.57
N VAL A 28 4.55 -3.04 -0.97
CA VAL A 28 4.93 -3.02 -2.41
C VAL A 28 4.35 -4.24 -3.13
N LEU A 29 4.44 -5.43 -2.54
CA LEU A 29 3.92 -6.65 -3.14
C LEU A 29 2.41 -6.57 -3.40
N THR A 30 1.64 -6.16 -2.38
CA THR A 30 0.18 -6.04 -2.50
C THR A 30 -0.25 -4.97 -3.51
N LEU A 31 0.46 -3.84 -3.57
CA LEU A 31 0.23 -2.82 -4.60
C LEU A 31 0.50 -3.35 -6.01
N LEU A 32 1.62 -4.04 -6.22
CA LEU A 32 1.97 -4.63 -7.52
C LEU A 32 0.95 -5.67 -7.97
N VAL A 33 0.54 -6.57 -7.06
CA VAL A 33 -0.49 -7.57 -7.34
C VAL A 33 -1.80 -6.90 -7.72
N GLY A 34 -2.25 -5.89 -6.97
CA GLY A 34 -3.49 -5.15 -7.27
C GLY A 34 -3.44 -4.41 -8.61
N LEU A 35 -2.30 -3.78 -8.93
CA LEU A 35 -2.08 -3.08 -10.21
C LEU A 35 -2.11 -4.05 -11.40
N VAL A 36 -1.36 -5.16 -11.29
CA VAL A 36 -1.31 -6.19 -12.35
C VAL A 36 -2.68 -6.81 -12.55
N TRP A 37 -3.37 -7.16 -11.46
CA TRP A 37 -4.72 -7.73 -11.53
C TRP A 37 -5.69 -6.74 -12.19
N GLY A 38 -5.73 -5.51 -11.68
CA GLY A 38 -6.65 -4.48 -12.13
C GLY A 38 -6.47 -4.08 -13.59
N PHE A 39 -5.24 -4.07 -14.09
CA PHE A 39 -4.95 -3.68 -15.46
C PHE A 39 -5.17 -4.81 -16.48
N PHE A 40 -4.68 -6.01 -16.19
CA PHE A 40 -4.66 -7.11 -17.17
C PHE A 40 -5.88 -8.02 -17.11
N PHE A 41 -6.48 -8.20 -15.93
CA PHE A 41 -7.55 -9.18 -15.74
C PHE A 41 -8.95 -8.56 -15.66
N THR A 42 -9.05 -7.24 -15.56
CA THR A 42 -10.35 -6.55 -15.57
C THR A 42 -10.87 -6.46 -17.01
N PRO A 43 -12.10 -6.94 -17.28
CA PRO A 43 -12.73 -6.76 -18.58
C PRO A 43 -13.07 -5.29 -18.83
N ASP A 44 -13.25 -4.93 -20.11
CA ASP A 44 -13.65 -3.58 -20.46
C ASP A 44 -15.08 -3.30 -20.00
N ASP A 45 -15.31 -2.07 -19.51
CA ASP A 45 -16.63 -1.65 -19.03
C ASP A 45 -17.58 -1.34 -20.19
N PHE A 46 -18.88 -1.53 -20.00
CA PHE A 46 -19.89 -1.32 -21.04
C PHE A 46 -19.95 0.13 -21.54
N ARG A 47 -19.68 1.12 -20.69
CA ARG A 47 -19.77 2.55 -21.03
C ARG A 47 -18.40 3.19 -21.23
N GLN A 48 -17.40 2.76 -20.46
CA GLN A 48 -16.07 3.36 -20.48
C GLN A 48 -15.03 2.55 -21.26
N GLY A 49 -15.38 1.35 -21.73
CA GLY A 49 -14.46 0.47 -22.44
C GLY A 49 -13.21 0.19 -21.61
N SER A 50 -12.05 0.27 -22.24
CA SER A 50 -10.74 0.08 -21.57
C SER A 50 -10.34 1.23 -20.65
N THR A 51 -10.99 2.39 -20.75
CA THR A 51 -10.68 3.58 -19.92
C THR A 51 -10.95 3.32 -18.44
N VAL A 52 -11.87 2.40 -18.11
CA VAL A 52 -12.15 2.00 -16.72
C VAL A 52 -10.89 1.52 -15.99
N LYS A 53 -9.91 0.97 -16.72
CA LYS A 53 -8.67 0.44 -16.14
C LYS A 53 -7.79 1.51 -15.48
N ILE A 54 -7.99 2.80 -15.82
CA ILE A 54 -7.27 3.92 -15.21
C ILE A 54 -7.52 4.01 -13.70
N ILE A 55 -8.69 3.61 -13.21
CA ILE A 55 -9.03 3.72 -11.77
C ILE A 55 -8.08 2.90 -10.89
N TYR A 56 -7.55 1.79 -11.40
CA TYR A 56 -6.62 0.91 -10.68
C TYR A 56 -5.23 1.53 -10.49
N VAL A 57 -4.90 2.56 -11.26
CA VAL A 57 -3.66 3.34 -11.09
C VAL A 57 -3.94 4.66 -10.37
N HIS A 58 -4.99 5.37 -10.80
CA HIS A 58 -5.30 6.71 -10.31
C HIS A 58 -5.71 6.73 -8.84
N VAL A 59 -6.66 5.88 -8.42
CA VAL A 59 -7.21 5.92 -7.06
C VAL A 59 -6.14 5.57 -6.00
N PRO A 60 -5.34 4.50 -6.16
CA PRO A 60 -4.25 4.22 -5.22
C PRO A 60 -3.21 5.35 -5.18
N SER A 61 -2.87 5.94 -6.34
CA SER A 61 -1.92 7.06 -6.41
C SER A 61 -2.40 8.29 -5.65
N ALA A 62 -3.69 8.64 -5.78
CA ALA A 62 -4.29 9.73 -5.02
C ALA A 62 -4.26 9.46 -3.50
N MET A 63 -4.56 8.22 -3.09
CA MET A 63 -4.51 7.84 -1.68
C MET A 63 -3.08 7.90 -1.13
N MET A 64 -2.07 7.46 -1.89
CA MET A 64 -0.67 7.60 -1.50
C MET A 64 -0.24 9.06 -1.39
N ALA A 65 -0.62 9.91 -2.35
CA ALA A 65 -0.26 11.33 -2.34
C ALA A 65 -0.78 12.05 -1.08
N ILE A 66 -2.01 11.76 -0.65
CA ILE A 66 -2.62 12.38 0.54
C ILE A 66 -1.94 11.90 1.83
N ASN A 67 -1.62 10.60 1.93
CA ASN A 67 -1.06 10.03 3.16
C ASN A 67 0.47 10.22 3.29
N ALA A 68 1.20 10.35 2.18
CA ALA A 68 2.65 10.54 2.20
C ALA A 68 3.09 11.99 2.43
N TRP A 69 2.19 12.96 2.21
CA TRP A 69 2.47 14.38 2.37
C TRP A 69 2.04 14.95 3.73
N ALA A 70 1.34 14.17 4.56
CA ALA A 70 0.95 14.53 5.93
C ALA A 70 2.12 14.35 6.92
#